data_AF-A0A955I8Z0-F1
#
_entry.id   AF-A0A955I8Z0-F1
#
_cell.length_a   1.000
_cell.length_b   1.000
_cell.length_c   1.000
_cell.angle_alpha   90.00
_cell.angle_beta   90.00
_cell.angle_gamma   90.00
#
_symmetry.space_group_name_H-M   'P 1'
#
loop_
_entity.id
_entity.type
_entity.pdbx_description
1 polymer ?
#
loop_
_entity_poly.entity_id
_entity_poly.type
_entity_poly.pdbx_seq_one_letter_code
_entity_poly.pdbx_strand_id
1 'polypeptide(L)'
;MKDLLRIILQRVALVTPKLKSKPILVTGIHRSGTTFVGTVLAQSRAVGYVYEPLNPEFGYLIEGNKCKVCNLELNKWFISPSKENQKFLLKHLKHLINAKTLLGKIPVFKSPFGFFLTEMFVEEYQAQIIMMIRNPLGFVSSIKRKNWEFDFNNFKTQPELLDLLPQDYRALIEKYADNPPDIIDQGILLWNIFYRKVFKFQKEYPDWIYLKQEDVSTDSTKVFEALFDNLGLDLTQEINQYILENTDSKNPIEEESKIIHSLKRNSKELVHLWKERLTDDEVERILKGTKNIGKLFYPDLY
;
A
#
# COMPACT_ATOMS: atom_id res chain seq x y z
N MET A 1 7.46 -21.29 -19.22
CA MET A 1 7.78 -22.35 -18.23
C MET A 1 7.68 -21.86 -16.78
N LYS A 2 8.33 -20.74 -16.40
CA LYS A 2 8.27 -20.18 -15.03
C LYS A 2 6.84 -19.86 -14.54
N ASP A 3 6.01 -19.26 -15.39
CA ASP A 3 4.62 -18.91 -15.01
C ASP A 3 3.72 -20.13 -14.81
N LEU A 4 3.90 -21.17 -15.65
CA LEU A 4 3.15 -22.42 -15.51
C LEU A 4 3.48 -23.11 -14.19
N LEU A 5 4.77 -23.25 -13.85
CA LEU A 5 5.21 -23.81 -12.56
C LEU A 5 4.66 -23.01 -11.37
N ARG A 6 4.64 -21.68 -11.49
CA ARG A 6 4.09 -20.79 -10.47
C ARG A 6 2.57 -20.96 -10.29
N ILE A 7 1.82 -21.18 -11.36
CA ILE A 7 0.37 -21.48 -11.30
C ILE A 7 0.14 -22.87 -10.70
N ILE A 8 0.91 -23.88 -11.11
CA ILE A 8 0.81 -25.24 -10.56
C ILE A 8 1.06 -25.22 -9.05
N LEU A 9 2.14 -24.59 -8.59
CA LEU A 9 2.45 -24.45 -7.17
C LEU A 9 1.31 -23.77 -6.40
N GLN A 10 0.71 -22.71 -6.95
CA GLN A 10 -0.42 -22.04 -6.31
C GLN A 10 -1.69 -22.89 -6.30
N ARG A 11 -1.96 -23.69 -7.33
CA ARG A 11 -3.08 -24.65 -7.32
C ARG A 11 -2.88 -25.73 -6.25
N VAL A 12 -1.66 -26.22 -6.08
CA VAL A 12 -1.30 -27.13 -4.98
C VAL A 12 -1.48 -26.41 -3.64
N ALA A 13 -0.96 -25.20 -3.51
CA ALA A 13 -1.06 -24.38 -2.30
C ALA A 13 -2.51 -24.07 -1.89
N LEU A 14 -3.40 -23.91 -2.87
CA LEU A 14 -4.82 -23.67 -2.68
C LEU A 14 -5.52 -24.87 -2.00
N VAL A 15 -5.23 -26.09 -2.44
CA VAL A 15 -5.83 -27.32 -1.90
C VAL A 15 -5.09 -27.83 -0.65
N THR A 16 -3.84 -27.42 -0.45
CA THR A 16 -3.07 -27.69 0.77
C THR A 16 -3.77 -27.04 1.97
N PRO A 17 -3.86 -27.69 3.15
CA PRO A 17 -4.33 -27.04 4.37
C PRO A 17 -3.59 -25.73 4.66
N LYS A 18 -4.21 -24.82 5.43
CA LYS A 18 -3.59 -23.54 5.80
C LYS A 18 -2.27 -23.83 6.55
N LEU A 19 -1.16 -23.35 6.02
CA LEU A 19 0.16 -23.54 6.63
C LEU A 19 0.40 -22.48 7.70
N LYS A 20 1.11 -22.86 8.77
CA LYS A 20 1.55 -21.89 9.78
C LYS A 20 2.59 -20.97 9.15
N SER A 21 2.21 -19.71 8.99
CA SER A 21 3.03 -18.68 8.35
C SER A 21 2.63 -17.34 8.96
N LYS A 22 3.59 -16.45 9.19
CA LYS A 22 3.36 -15.06 9.59
C LYS A 22 3.75 -14.17 8.41
N PRO A 23 2.84 -13.90 7.46
CA PRO A 23 3.16 -13.07 6.31
C PRO A 23 3.38 -11.62 6.76
N ILE A 24 4.14 -10.87 5.98
CA ILE A 24 4.32 -9.44 6.16
C ILE A 24 3.46 -8.71 5.14
N LEU A 25 2.65 -7.74 5.57
CA LEU A 25 1.88 -6.86 4.70
C LEU A 25 2.46 -5.45 4.74
N VAL A 26 3.02 -4.99 3.63
CA VAL A 26 3.38 -3.60 3.37
C VAL A 26 2.21 -2.92 2.68
N THR A 27 1.50 -2.06 3.42
CA THR A 27 0.30 -1.37 2.94
C THR A 27 0.26 0.09 3.40
N GLY A 28 -0.82 0.78 3.07
CA GLY A 28 -1.01 2.22 3.24
C GLY A 28 -1.76 2.78 2.04
N ILE A 29 -2.07 4.08 2.06
CA ILE A 29 -2.65 4.73 0.88
C ILE A 29 -1.70 4.57 -0.33
N HIS A 30 -2.24 4.47 -1.54
CA HIS A 30 -1.40 4.48 -2.75
C HIS A 30 -0.49 5.72 -2.78
N ARG A 31 0.65 5.62 -3.51
CA ARG A 31 1.68 6.68 -3.56
C ARG A 31 2.34 7.00 -2.20
N SER A 32 2.32 6.11 -1.21
CA SER A 32 2.97 6.31 0.10
C SER A 32 4.37 5.69 0.24
N GLY A 33 4.99 5.19 -0.83
CA GLY A 33 6.33 4.57 -0.76
C GLY A 33 6.33 3.07 -0.47
N THR A 34 5.16 2.42 -0.40
CA THR A 34 5.02 0.95 -0.22
C THR A 34 5.85 0.12 -1.22
N THR A 35 6.04 0.59 -2.46
CA THR A 35 6.83 -0.15 -3.46
C THR A 35 8.27 -0.26 -3.01
N PHE A 36 8.89 0.85 -2.62
CA PHE A 36 10.30 0.90 -2.24
C PHE A 36 10.58 0.02 -1.01
N VAL A 37 9.75 0.15 0.04
CA VAL A 37 9.85 -0.72 1.23
C VAL A 37 9.68 -2.19 0.85
N GLY A 38 8.67 -2.52 0.05
CA GLY A 38 8.44 -3.89 -0.39
C GLY A 38 9.60 -4.47 -1.22
N THR A 39 10.23 -3.68 -2.08
CA THR A 39 11.36 -4.16 -2.92
C THR A 39 12.67 -4.28 -2.15
N VAL A 40 12.90 -3.47 -1.12
CA VAL A 40 14.04 -3.64 -0.21
C VAL A 40 13.88 -4.95 0.56
N LEU A 41 12.70 -5.20 1.14
CA LEU A 41 12.41 -6.49 1.80
C LEU A 41 12.56 -7.69 0.84
N ALA A 42 12.19 -7.51 -0.42
CA ALA A 42 12.33 -8.54 -1.45
C ALA A 42 13.79 -8.91 -1.79
N GLN A 43 14.77 -8.11 -1.38
CA GLN A 43 16.19 -8.47 -1.53
C GLN A 43 16.62 -9.58 -0.56
N SER A 44 15.89 -9.78 0.54
CA SER A 44 16.20 -10.87 1.48
C SER A 44 15.91 -12.23 0.86
N ARG A 45 16.88 -13.14 0.96
CA ARG A 45 16.71 -14.54 0.49
C ARG A 45 15.64 -15.29 1.28
N ALA A 46 15.29 -14.87 2.49
CA ALA A 46 14.22 -15.49 3.28
C ALA A 46 12.82 -15.12 2.76
N VAL A 47 12.70 -14.05 1.95
CA VAL A 47 11.43 -13.47 1.56
C VAL A 47 10.89 -14.05 0.25
N GLY A 48 9.59 -14.27 0.22
CA GLY A 48 8.81 -14.63 -0.95
C GLY A 48 7.92 -13.47 -1.36
N TYR A 49 8.42 -12.59 -2.23
CA TYR A 49 7.70 -11.37 -2.60
C TYR A 49 6.43 -11.63 -3.43
N VAL A 50 5.35 -10.92 -3.07
CA VAL A 50 4.06 -10.90 -3.74
C VAL A 50 3.71 -9.43 -4.05
N TYR A 51 3.90 -9.06 -5.31
CA TYR A 51 3.64 -7.69 -5.79
C TYR A 51 2.16 -7.50 -6.13
N GLU A 52 1.51 -6.58 -5.42
CA GLU A 52 0.15 -6.06 -5.65
C GLU A 52 -0.91 -7.12 -6.04
N PRO A 53 -1.11 -8.19 -5.27
CA PRO A 53 -2.00 -9.29 -5.64
C PRO A 53 -3.50 -8.94 -5.61
N LEU A 54 -3.84 -7.71 -5.22
CA LEU A 54 -5.20 -7.18 -5.08
C LEU A 54 -5.43 -5.95 -5.98
N ASN A 55 -4.45 -5.61 -6.82
CA ASN A 55 -4.61 -4.55 -7.80
C ASN A 55 -5.39 -5.11 -8.99
N PRO A 56 -6.55 -4.55 -9.36
CA PRO A 56 -7.35 -5.06 -10.48
C PRO A 56 -6.68 -4.85 -11.85
N GLU A 57 -5.77 -3.88 -11.97
CA GLU A 57 -5.10 -3.53 -13.23
C GLU A 57 -3.74 -4.21 -13.42
N PHE A 58 -3.16 -4.70 -12.33
CA PHE A 58 -1.81 -5.26 -12.33
C PHE A 58 -1.77 -6.55 -11.55
N GLY A 59 -1.41 -7.63 -12.23
CA GLY A 59 -1.10 -8.89 -11.58
C GLY A 59 -0.79 -9.97 -12.60
N TYR A 60 0.35 -10.63 -12.45
CA TYR A 60 0.72 -11.79 -13.29
C TYR A 60 -0.31 -12.95 -13.18
N LEU A 61 -1.23 -12.88 -12.21
CA LEU A 61 -2.31 -13.85 -11.98
C LEU A 61 -3.66 -13.43 -12.55
N ILE A 62 -3.78 -12.20 -13.03
CA ILE A 62 -5.06 -11.63 -13.41
C ILE A 62 -5.25 -11.83 -14.92
N GLU A 63 -6.38 -12.42 -15.29
CA GLU A 63 -6.85 -12.50 -16.68
C GLU A 63 -8.19 -11.78 -16.76
N GLY A 64 -8.23 -10.67 -17.51
CA GLY A 64 -9.29 -9.68 -17.35
C GLY A 64 -9.24 -9.11 -15.93
N ASN A 65 -10.18 -9.53 -15.07
CA ASN A 65 -10.27 -9.16 -13.66
C ASN A 65 -10.26 -10.38 -12.72
N LYS A 66 -9.94 -11.59 -13.22
CA LYS A 66 -10.04 -12.84 -12.44
C LYS A 66 -8.68 -13.42 -12.12
N CYS A 67 -8.52 -13.89 -10.88
CA CYS A 67 -7.37 -14.70 -10.51
C CYS A 67 -7.41 -16.08 -11.20
N LYS A 68 -6.40 -16.40 -12.02
CA LYS A 68 -6.23 -17.68 -12.74
C LYS A 68 -6.17 -18.95 -11.86
N VAL A 69 -6.04 -18.79 -10.55
CA VAL A 69 -5.91 -19.89 -9.57
C VAL A 69 -7.19 -20.10 -8.79
N CYS A 70 -7.70 -19.05 -8.15
CA CYS A 70 -8.81 -19.16 -7.22
C CYS A 70 -10.15 -18.65 -7.75
N ASN A 71 -10.14 -17.99 -8.91
CA ASN A 71 -11.27 -17.31 -9.57
C ASN A 71 -11.83 -16.10 -8.80
N LEU A 72 -11.06 -15.52 -7.86
CA LEU A 72 -11.42 -14.24 -7.25
C LEU A 72 -11.55 -13.17 -8.34
N GLU A 73 -12.66 -12.45 -8.33
CA GLU A 73 -12.89 -11.26 -9.15
C GLU A 73 -12.40 -10.01 -8.42
N LEU A 74 -11.49 -9.28 -9.06
CA LEU A 74 -10.97 -7.99 -8.61
C LEU A 74 -11.53 -6.92 -9.53
N ASN A 75 -12.75 -6.46 -9.25
CA ASN A 75 -13.43 -5.43 -10.04
C ASN A 75 -13.41 -4.05 -9.39
N LYS A 76 -12.81 -3.93 -8.19
CA LYS A 76 -12.82 -2.70 -7.38
C LYS A 76 -11.45 -2.42 -6.82
N TRP A 77 -11.11 -1.14 -6.77
CA TRP A 77 -9.97 -0.63 -6.04
C TRP A 77 -10.28 -0.63 -4.55
N PHE A 78 -9.30 -1.05 -3.73
CA PHE A 78 -9.41 -1.11 -2.27
C PHE A 78 -10.64 -1.90 -1.81
N ILE A 79 -10.69 -3.17 -2.20
CA ILE A 79 -11.74 -4.08 -1.80
C ILE A 79 -11.79 -4.23 -0.27
N SER A 80 -12.97 -4.09 0.32
CA SER A 80 -13.24 -4.34 1.73
C SER A 80 -13.87 -5.72 1.93
N PRO A 81 -13.62 -6.41 3.06
CA PRO A 81 -14.31 -7.67 3.36
C PRO A 81 -15.81 -7.44 3.49
N SER A 82 -16.60 -8.35 2.93
CA SER A 82 -18.04 -8.47 3.10
C SER A 82 -18.43 -9.92 3.32
N LYS A 83 -19.66 -10.16 3.78
CA LYS A 83 -20.18 -11.54 3.91
C LYS A 83 -20.12 -12.31 2.60
N GLU A 84 -20.29 -11.62 1.47
CA GLU A 84 -20.31 -12.20 0.13
C GLU A 84 -18.91 -12.54 -0.38
N ASN A 85 -17.93 -11.65 -0.16
CA ASN A 85 -16.60 -11.79 -0.76
C ASN A 85 -15.56 -12.46 0.16
N GLN A 86 -15.79 -12.50 1.49
CA GLN A 86 -14.79 -12.90 2.48
C GLN A 86 -14.21 -14.29 2.17
N LYS A 87 -15.05 -15.28 1.85
CA LYS A 87 -14.59 -16.64 1.51
C LYS A 87 -13.64 -16.65 0.32
N PHE A 88 -13.89 -15.81 -0.69
CA PHE A 88 -13.05 -15.73 -1.90
C PHE A 88 -11.74 -14.99 -1.61
N LEU A 89 -11.78 -13.93 -0.82
CA LEU A 89 -10.60 -13.23 -0.34
C LEU A 89 -9.69 -14.16 0.46
N LEU A 90 -10.24 -14.91 1.42
CA LEU A 90 -9.48 -15.89 2.21
C LEU A 90 -8.85 -16.98 1.33
N LYS A 91 -9.60 -17.48 0.35
CA LYS A 91 -9.11 -18.43 -0.65
C LYS A 91 -7.93 -17.85 -1.43
N HIS A 92 -8.02 -16.58 -1.84
CA HIS A 92 -6.97 -15.87 -2.56
C HIS A 92 -5.71 -15.69 -1.72
N LEU A 93 -5.86 -15.22 -0.48
CA LEU A 93 -4.74 -15.09 0.46
C LEU A 93 -4.08 -16.44 0.74
N LYS A 94 -4.89 -17.50 0.93
CA LYS A 94 -4.40 -18.84 1.24
C LYS A 94 -3.43 -19.35 0.19
N HIS A 95 -3.81 -19.33 -1.09
CA HIS A 95 -2.94 -19.91 -2.12
C HIS A 95 -1.65 -19.10 -2.32
N LEU A 96 -1.71 -17.78 -2.14
CA LEU A 96 -0.52 -16.91 -2.21
C LEU A 96 0.43 -17.16 -1.04
N ILE A 97 -0.10 -17.20 0.19
CA ILE A 97 0.68 -17.42 1.42
C ILE A 97 1.26 -18.83 1.44
N ASN A 98 0.43 -19.85 1.19
CA ASN A 98 0.87 -21.25 1.17
C ASN A 98 1.92 -21.47 0.08
N ALA A 99 1.79 -20.87 -1.11
CA ALA A 99 2.77 -21.07 -2.18
C ALA A 99 4.16 -20.55 -1.80
N LYS A 100 4.25 -19.43 -1.06
CA LYS A 100 5.55 -18.94 -0.56
C LYS A 100 6.06 -19.78 0.60
N THR A 101 5.17 -20.18 1.51
CA THR A 101 5.51 -20.99 2.67
C THR A 101 6.03 -22.38 2.26
N LEU A 102 5.44 -23.01 1.23
CA LEU A 102 5.92 -24.27 0.66
C LEU A 102 7.33 -24.18 0.05
N LEU A 103 7.77 -22.98 -0.33
CA LEU A 103 9.14 -22.72 -0.79
C LEU A 103 10.10 -22.36 0.35
N GLY A 104 9.66 -22.50 1.61
CA GLY A 104 10.43 -22.11 2.79
C GLY A 104 10.66 -20.59 2.88
N LYS A 105 9.76 -19.79 2.30
CA LYS A 105 9.87 -18.33 2.30
C LYS A 105 8.84 -17.66 3.19
N ILE A 106 9.22 -16.54 3.79
CA ILE A 106 8.31 -15.61 4.47
C ILE A 106 7.55 -14.82 3.40
N PRO A 107 6.22 -14.96 3.28
CA PRO A 107 5.45 -14.22 2.30
C PRO A 107 5.47 -12.71 2.62
N VAL A 108 5.90 -11.87 1.68
CA VAL A 108 5.82 -10.40 1.81
C VAL A 108 4.89 -9.86 0.74
N PHE A 109 3.79 -9.27 1.18
CA PHE A 109 2.77 -8.65 0.34
C PHE A 109 3.02 -7.16 0.28
N LYS A 110 3.32 -6.63 -0.91
CA LYS A 110 3.21 -5.18 -1.14
C LYS A 110 1.84 -4.92 -1.76
N SER A 111 0.94 -4.23 -1.05
CA SER A 111 -0.41 -3.99 -1.56
C SER A 111 -1.10 -2.79 -0.92
N PRO A 112 -1.03 -1.60 -1.54
CA PRO A 112 -1.91 -0.47 -1.18
C PRO A 112 -3.39 -0.85 -1.31
N PHE A 113 -3.73 -1.61 -2.35
CA PHE A 113 -5.10 -2.10 -2.60
C PHE A 113 -5.61 -3.07 -1.53
N GLY A 114 -4.71 -3.66 -0.73
CA GLY A 114 -5.04 -4.51 0.41
C GLY A 114 -5.28 -3.75 1.72
N PHE A 115 -5.28 -2.41 1.71
CA PHE A 115 -5.38 -1.61 2.93
C PHE A 115 -6.61 -1.95 3.78
N PHE A 116 -7.80 -2.07 3.18
CA PHE A 116 -9.02 -2.45 3.91
C PHE A 116 -9.09 -3.93 4.27
N LEU A 117 -8.13 -4.76 3.83
CA LEU A 117 -8.01 -6.16 4.25
C LEU A 117 -7.05 -6.36 5.43
N THR A 118 -6.46 -5.29 5.99
CA THR A 118 -5.40 -5.39 7.01
C THR A 118 -5.83 -6.20 8.24
N GLU A 119 -7.02 -5.97 8.79
CA GLU A 119 -7.55 -6.75 9.93
C GLU A 119 -7.68 -8.24 9.57
N MET A 120 -8.20 -8.57 8.38
CA MET A 120 -8.27 -9.96 7.89
C MET A 120 -6.88 -10.62 7.82
N PHE A 121 -5.84 -9.92 7.39
CA PHE A 121 -4.47 -10.45 7.40
C PHE A 121 -4.01 -10.80 8.82
N VAL A 122 -4.33 -9.97 9.80
CA VAL A 122 -3.95 -10.18 11.21
C VAL A 122 -4.76 -11.30 11.85
N GLU A 123 -6.09 -11.26 11.74
CA GLU A 123 -7.00 -12.24 12.35
C GLU A 123 -6.75 -13.65 11.80
N GLU A 124 -6.49 -13.77 10.50
CA GLU A 124 -6.34 -15.08 9.86
C GLU A 124 -4.90 -15.58 9.91
N TYR A 125 -3.91 -14.72 9.69
CA TYR A 125 -2.53 -15.17 9.47
C TYR A 125 -1.54 -14.65 10.50
N GLN A 126 -2.00 -13.92 11.52
CA GLN A 126 -1.12 -13.26 12.49
C GLN A 126 -0.05 -12.43 11.77
N ALA A 127 -0.47 -11.75 10.70
CA ALA A 127 0.43 -11.04 9.82
C ALA A 127 1.15 -9.89 10.55
N GLN A 128 2.41 -9.66 10.19
CA GLN A 128 3.13 -8.45 10.58
C GLN A 128 2.75 -7.33 9.62
N ILE A 129 2.32 -6.19 10.17
CA ILE A 129 1.84 -5.07 9.37
C ILE A 129 2.87 -3.95 9.35
N ILE A 130 3.22 -3.52 8.14
CA ILE A 130 3.99 -2.31 7.87
C ILE A 130 3.04 -1.31 7.21
N MET A 131 2.62 -0.32 8.00
CA MET A 131 1.66 0.71 7.61
C MET A 131 2.40 1.98 7.19
N MET A 132 2.37 2.28 5.89
CA MET A 132 2.96 3.48 5.32
C MET A 132 2.08 4.71 5.57
N ILE A 133 2.71 5.78 6.04
CA ILE A 133 2.15 7.09 6.32
C ILE A 133 2.86 8.11 5.43
N ARG A 134 2.15 9.11 4.92
CA ARG A 134 2.67 10.16 4.05
C ARG A 134 1.88 11.45 4.27
N ASN A 135 2.60 12.57 4.31
CA ASN A 135 2.00 13.87 4.50
C ASN A 135 1.00 14.20 3.36
N PRO A 136 -0.08 14.96 3.67
CA PRO A 136 -1.15 15.20 2.72
C PRO A 136 -0.70 16.01 1.50
N LEU A 137 0.19 16.99 1.66
CA LEU A 137 0.72 17.79 0.54
C LEU A 137 1.51 16.90 -0.43
N GLY A 138 2.39 16.04 0.09
CA GLY A 138 3.16 15.09 -0.70
C GLY A 138 2.28 14.06 -1.40
N PHE A 139 1.22 13.58 -0.75
CA PHE A 139 0.26 12.67 -1.35
C PHE A 139 -0.53 13.34 -2.50
N VAL A 140 -1.21 14.45 -2.23
CA VAL A 140 -2.04 15.18 -3.21
C VAL A 140 -1.19 15.66 -4.38
N SER A 141 -0.01 16.22 -4.11
CA SER A 141 0.95 16.60 -5.14
C SER A 141 1.35 15.41 -6.04
N SER A 142 1.54 14.22 -5.46
CA SER A 142 1.91 13.04 -6.22
C SER A 142 0.81 12.51 -7.14
N ILE A 143 -0.47 12.59 -6.73
CA ILE A 143 -1.59 12.17 -7.59
C ILE A 143 -1.88 13.23 -8.66
N LYS A 144 -1.79 14.53 -8.32
CA LYS A 144 -1.90 15.66 -9.27
C LYS A 144 -0.89 15.53 -10.41
N ARG A 145 0.40 15.33 -10.09
CA ARG A 145 1.46 15.15 -11.11
C ARG A 145 1.11 14.02 -12.11
N LYS A 146 0.57 12.91 -11.60
CA LYS A 146 0.27 11.73 -12.42
C LYS A 146 -1.08 11.83 -13.13
N ASN A 147 -1.84 12.92 -12.90
CA ASN A 147 -3.24 13.04 -13.27
C ASN A 147 -4.03 11.77 -12.89
N TRP A 148 -3.76 11.29 -11.68
CA TRP A 148 -4.29 10.02 -11.20
C TRP A 148 -5.58 10.28 -10.42
N GLU A 149 -6.67 10.43 -11.15
CA GLU A 149 -8.02 10.57 -10.59
C GLU A 149 -8.50 9.25 -9.96
N PHE A 150 -9.50 9.36 -9.08
CA PHE A 150 -10.11 8.21 -8.42
C PHE A 150 -11.61 8.16 -8.70
N ASP A 151 -12.06 7.04 -9.28
CA ASP A 151 -13.48 6.76 -9.41
C ASP A 151 -14.07 6.34 -8.07
N PHE A 152 -14.84 7.25 -7.46
CA PHE A 152 -15.50 7.02 -6.17
C PHE A 152 -16.59 5.94 -6.21
N ASN A 153 -16.98 5.42 -7.38
CA ASN A 153 -17.81 4.22 -7.47
C ASN A 153 -17.12 2.99 -6.88
N ASN A 154 -15.78 2.97 -6.84
CA ASN A 154 -15.02 1.95 -6.11
C ASN A 154 -15.37 1.91 -4.63
N PHE A 155 -15.76 3.04 -4.01
CA PHE A 155 -16.24 3.08 -2.62
C PHE A 155 -17.77 3.03 -2.52
N LYS A 156 -18.49 3.82 -3.34
CA LYS A 156 -19.96 3.91 -3.32
C LYS A 156 -20.63 2.54 -3.45
N THR A 157 -20.04 1.62 -4.21
CA THR A 157 -20.59 0.27 -4.45
C THR A 157 -20.15 -0.76 -3.40
N GLN A 158 -19.55 -0.36 -2.28
CA GLN A 158 -19.14 -1.25 -1.18
C GLN A 158 -19.86 -0.85 0.12
N PRO A 159 -21.12 -1.29 0.36
CA PRO A 159 -21.91 -0.85 1.51
C PRO A 159 -21.22 -1.07 2.85
N GLU A 160 -20.55 -2.22 3.04
CA GLU A 160 -19.82 -2.52 4.28
C GLU A 160 -18.64 -1.58 4.51
N LEU A 161 -18.01 -1.06 3.44
CA LEU A 161 -16.97 -0.04 3.57
C LEU A 161 -17.59 1.31 3.97
N LEU A 162 -18.68 1.71 3.30
CA LEU A 162 -19.38 2.96 3.62
C LEU A 162 -19.87 2.97 5.07
N ASP A 163 -20.35 1.82 5.56
CA ASP A 163 -20.85 1.67 6.93
C ASP A 163 -19.80 1.93 8.01
N LEU A 164 -18.52 1.85 7.67
CA LEU A 164 -17.41 2.17 8.57
C LEU A 164 -17.04 3.66 8.56
N LEU A 165 -17.56 4.44 7.61
CA LEU A 165 -17.20 5.83 7.41
C LEU A 165 -18.20 6.79 8.07
N PRO A 166 -17.74 7.96 8.54
CA PRO A 166 -18.61 9.06 8.97
C PRO A 166 -19.60 9.51 7.90
N GLN A 167 -20.77 10.01 8.31
CA GLN A 167 -21.85 10.39 7.40
C GLN A 167 -21.44 11.48 6.40
N ASP A 168 -20.61 12.43 6.81
CA ASP A 168 -20.07 13.48 5.95
C ASP A 168 -19.16 12.90 4.84
N TYR A 169 -18.37 11.87 5.14
CA TYR A 169 -17.55 11.19 4.13
C TYR A 169 -18.40 10.38 3.16
N ARG A 170 -19.46 9.69 3.65
CA ARG A 170 -20.41 8.96 2.79
C ARG A 170 -21.08 9.91 1.78
N ALA A 171 -21.60 11.04 2.26
CA ALA A 171 -22.24 12.03 1.41
C ALA A 171 -21.29 12.60 0.35
N LEU A 172 -20.01 12.83 0.71
CA LEU A 172 -19.00 13.26 -0.25
C LEU A 172 -18.65 12.16 -1.27
N ILE A 173 -18.53 10.90 -0.84
CA ILE A 173 -18.30 9.76 -1.75
C ILE A 173 -19.44 9.64 -2.76
N GLU A 174 -20.68 9.72 -2.32
CA GLU A 174 -21.86 9.68 -3.20
C GLU A 174 -21.84 10.83 -4.20
N LYS A 175 -21.61 12.05 -3.72
CA LYS A 175 -21.50 13.25 -4.55
C LYS A 175 -20.37 13.14 -5.57
N TYR A 176 -19.18 12.70 -5.16
CA TYR A 176 -18.00 12.62 -6.02
C TYR A 176 -18.07 11.46 -7.01
N ALA A 177 -18.84 10.40 -6.71
CA ALA A 177 -19.10 9.33 -7.67
C ALA A 177 -19.99 9.78 -8.84
N ASP A 178 -20.92 10.69 -8.58
CA ASP A 178 -21.84 11.22 -9.62
C ASP A 178 -21.25 12.46 -10.32
N ASN A 179 -20.54 13.30 -9.59
CA ASN A 179 -19.91 14.53 -10.09
C ASN A 179 -18.49 14.66 -9.50
N PRO A 180 -17.48 14.03 -10.11
CA PRO A 180 -16.10 14.08 -9.62
C PRO A 180 -15.58 15.52 -9.55
N PRO A 181 -15.05 15.97 -8.40
CA PRO A 181 -14.42 17.28 -8.29
C PRO A 181 -13.00 17.24 -8.88
N ASP A 182 -12.27 18.36 -8.79
CA ASP A 182 -10.85 18.37 -9.15
C ASP A 182 -9.98 17.43 -8.29
N ILE A 183 -8.79 17.12 -8.79
CA ILE A 183 -7.85 16.18 -8.16
C ILE A 183 -7.43 16.58 -6.73
N ILE A 184 -7.52 17.87 -6.37
CA ILE A 184 -7.16 18.34 -5.03
C ILE A 184 -8.22 17.86 -4.03
N ASP A 185 -9.50 18.10 -4.32
CA ASP A 185 -10.60 17.63 -3.48
C ASP A 185 -10.71 16.11 -3.42
N GLN A 186 -10.50 15.43 -4.55
CA GLN A 186 -10.42 13.96 -4.57
C GLN A 186 -9.31 13.47 -3.62
N GLY A 187 -8.14 14.11 -3.69
CA GLY A 187 -6.99 13.81 -2.84
C GLY A 187 -7.24 14.06 -1.36
N ILE A 188 -7.89 15.17 -1.01
CA ILE A 188 -8.27 15.52 0.37
C ILE A 188 -9.19 14.44 0.95
N LEU A 189 -10.26 14.06 0.23
CA LEU A 189 -11.21 13.06 0.72
C LEU A 189 -10.55 11.68 0.87
N LEU A 190 -9.78 11.24 -0.12
CA LEU A 190 -9.03 9.99 -0.04
C LEU A 190 -8.08 9.98 1.15
N TRP A 191 -7.30 11.05 1.34
CA TRP A 191 -6.39 11.15 2.47
C TRP A 191 -7.15 11.03 3.80
N ASN A 192 -8.24 11.80 3.97
CA ASN A 192 -9.05 11.74 5.18
C ASN A 192 -9.63 10.34 5.46
N ILE A 193 -10.16 9.65 4.45
CA ILE A 193 -10.70 8.28 4.58
C ILE A 193 -9.62 7.31 5.08
N PHE A 194 -8.46 7.28 4.43
CA PHE A 194 -7.39 6.35 4.80
C PHE A 194 -6.81 6.68 6.18
N TYR A 195 -6.46 7.94 6.43
CA TYR A 195 -5.78 8.32 7.67
C TYR A 195 -6.70 8.30 8.89
N ARG A 196 -8.01 8.42 8.72
CA ARG A 196 -8.96 8.09 9.79
C ARG A 196 -8.85 6.63 10.21
N LYS A 197 -8.79 5.69 9.25
CA LYS A 197 -8.63 4.26 9.53
C LYS A 197 -7.23 3.94 10.07
N VAL A 198 -6.16 4.58 9.55
CA VAL A 198 -4.81 4.47 10.13
C VAL A 198 -4.78 4.94 11.58
N PHE A 199 -5.45 6.04 11.92
CA PHE A 199 -5.50 6.53 13.30
C PHE A 199 -6.23 5.55 14.22
N LYS A 200 -7.28 4.89 13.73
CA LYS A 200 -7.94 3.78 14.44
C LYS A 200 -6.95 2.62 14.67
N PHE A 201 -6.22 2.22 13.63
CA PHE A 201 -5.20 1.17 13.75
C PHE A 201 -4.11 1.52 14.75
N GLN A 202 -3.60 2.75 14.79
CA GLN A 202 -2.59 3.16 15.78
C GLN A 202 -3.07 3.01 17.23
N LYS A 203 -4.37 3.17 17.48
CA LYS A 203 -4.96 2.99 18.82
C LYS A 203 -5.18 1.53 19.17
N GLU A 204 -5.65 0.73 18.22
CA GLU A 204 -6.01 -0.67 18.45
C GLU A 204 -4.81 -1.61 18.35
N TYR A 205 -3.82 -1.23 17.54
CA TYR A 205 -2.64 -2.01 17.22
C TYR A 205 -1.38 -1.13 17.28
N PRO A 206 -0.99 -0.67 18.49
CA PRO A 206 0.19 0.18 18.66
C PRO A 206 1.50 -0.54 18.30
N ASP A 207 1.52 -1.88 18.36
CA ASP A 207 2.69 -2.72 18.10
C ASP A 207 2.96 -2.96 16.60
N TRP A 208 2.10 -2.45 15.70
CA TRP A 208 2.40 -2.50 14.27
C TRP A 208 3.52 -1.52 13.91
N ILE A 209 4.15 -1.75 12.76
CA ILE A 209 5.23 -0.90 12.26
C ILE A 209 4.61 0.23 11.44
N TYR A 210 4.64 1.46 11.96
CA TYR A 210 4.17 2.65 11.25
C TYR A 210 5.37 3.43 10.70
N LEU A 211 5.47 3.53 9.38
CA LEU A 211 6.59 4.20 8.71
C LEU A 211 6.12 5.43 7.95
N LYS A 212 6.70 6.60 8.25
CA LYS A 212 6.52 7.79 7.43
C LYS A 212 7.40 7.70 6.18
N GLN A 213 6.84 8.02 5.03
CA GLN A 213 7.56 8.03 3.76
C GLN A 213 8.72 9.02 3.77
N GLU A 214 8.57 10.11 4.51
CA GLU A 214 9.56 11.16 4.72
C GLU A 214 10.78 10.60 5.46
N ASP A 215 10.58 9.82 6.53
CA ASP A 215 11.65 9.18 7.28
C ASP A 215 12.37 8.14 6.42
N VAL A 216 11.61 7.29 5.72
CA VAL A 216 12.17 6.30 4.76
C VAL A 216 13.02 6.98 3.70
N SER A 217 12.72 8.23 3.33
CA SER A 217 13.42 8.94 2.26
C SER A 217 14.60 9.77 2.74
N THR A 218 14.60 10.18 4.00
CA THR A 218 15.62 11.06 4.60
C THR A 218 16.70 10.30 5.35
N ASP A 219 16.34 9.21 6.03
CA ASP A 219 17.26 8.38 6.83
C ASP A 219 17.02 6.88 6.54
N SER A 220 17.12 6.50 5.26
CA SER A 220 16.75 5.16 4.78
C SER A 220 17.53 4.05 5.49
N THR A 221 18.84 4.21 5.69
CA THR A 221 19.69 3.19 6.32
C THR A 221 19.19 2.86 7.72
N LYS A 222 19.02 3.88 8.58
CA LYS A 222 18.54 3.70 9.94
C LYS A 222 17.13 3.12 9.99
N VAL A 223 16.24 3.57 9.11
CA VAL A 223 14.87 3.05 9.03
C VAL A 223 14.87 1.57 8.64
N PHE A 224 15.70 1.15 7.68
CA PHE A 224 15.77 -0.25 7.27
C PHE A 224 16.51 -1.13 8.27
N GLU A 225 17.53 -0.64 8.98
CA GLU A 225 18.15 -1.34 10.11
C GLU A 225 17.06 -1.70 11.15
N ALA A 226 16.33 -0.70 11.65
CA ALA A 226 15.26 -0.92 12.62
C ALA A 226 14.12 -1.82 12.09
N LEU A 227 13.76 -1.66 10.81
CA LEU A 227 12.73 -2.49 10.18
C LEU A 227 13.14 -3.95 10.09
N PHE A 228 14.36 -4.23 9.63
CA PHE A 228 14.86 -5.61 9.48
C PHE A 228 14.99 -6.29 10.84
N ASP A 229 15.50 -5.58 11.85
CA ASP A 229 15.59 -6.07 13.22
C ASP A 229 14.19 -6.43 13.78
N ASN A 230 13.20 -5.54 13.62
CA ASN A 230 11.84 -5.78 14.11
C ASN A 230 11.17 -6.99 13.42
N LEU A 231 11.50 -7.22 12.15
CA LEU A 231 11.00 -8.37 11.37
C LEU A 231 11.80 -9.66 11.61
N GLY A 232 12.92 -9.61 12.34
CA GLY A 232 13.83 -10.74 12.50
C GLY A 232 14.46 -11.19 11.17
N LEU A 233 14.78 -10.23 10.29
CA LEU A 233 15.43 -10.46 9.01
C LEU A 233 16.87 -9.95 9.05
N ASP A 234 17.78 -10.67 8.41
CA ASP A 234 19.18 -10.22 8.29
C ASP A 234 19.31 -9.09 7.26
N LEU A 235 19.80 -7.93 7.70
CA LEU A 235 20.21 -6.85 6.81
C LEU A 235 21.65 -7.10 6.32
N THR A 236 21.78 -7.80 5.19
CA THR A 236 23.10 -8.11 4.62
C THR A 236 23.76 -6.88 3.99
N GLN A 237 25.07 -6.94 3.78
CA GLN A 237 25.82 -5.87 3.11
C GLN A 237 25.28 -5.57 1.71
N GLU A 238 24.84 -6.60 0.97
CA GLU A 238 24.24 -6.43 -0.36
C GLU A 238 22.89 -5.69 -0.30
N ILE A 239 22.07 -5.95 0.72
CA ILE A 239 20.79 -5.25 0.90
C ILE A 239 21.05 -3.80 1.29
N ASN A 240 22.01 -3.55 2.20
CA ASN A 240 22.40 -2.18 2.56
C ASN A 240 22.93 -1.41 1.34
N GLN A 241 23.77 -2.04 0.52
CA GLN A 241 24.25 -1.47 -0.74
C GLN A 241 23.09 -1.18 -1.71
N TYR A 242 22.12 -2.09 -1.83
CA TYR A 242 20.92 -1.85 -2.63
C TYR A 242 20.13 -0.64 -2.14
N ILE A 243 19.98 -0.46 -0.82
CA ILE A 243 19.32 0.71 -0.24
C ILE A 243 20.06 1.99 -0.65
N LEU A 244 21.37 2.06 -0.40
CA LEU A 244 22.20 3.23 -0.72
C LEU A 244 22.13 3.59 -2.21
N GLU A 245 22.22 2.61 -3.10
CA GLU A 245 22.16 2.84 -4.55
C GLU A 245 20.82 3.37 -5.03
N ASN A 246 19.71 3.03 -4.35
CA ASN A 246 18.37 3.47 -4.73
C ASN A 246 17.95 4.79 -4.08
N THR A 247 18.68 5.28 -3.07
CA THR A 247 18.39 6.53 -2.34
C THR A 247 19.45 7.61 -2.53
N ASP A 248 20.50 7.33 -3.31
CA ASP A 248 21.59 8.27 -3.57
C ASP A 248 21.11 9.62 -4.12
N SER A 249 21.65 10.72 -3.57
CA SER A 249 21.43 12.09 -4.02
C SER A 249 21.73 12.36 -5.50
N LYS A 250 22.59 11.55 -6.12
CA LYS A 250 22.97 11.63 -7.54
C LYS A 250 21.95 10.99 -8.47
N ASN A 251 21.02 10.19 -7.93
CA ASN A 251 19.94 9.62 -8.72
C ASN A 251 19.00 10.73 -9.21
N PRO A 252 18.27 10.53 -10.32
CA PRO A 252 17.26 11.47 -10.74
C PRO A 252 16.22 11.67 -9.62
N ILE A 253 15.78 12.91 -9.39
CA ILE A 253 14.78 13.18 -8.34
C ILE A 253 13.49 12.40 -8.63
N GLU A 254 13.11 12.30 -9.90
CA GLU A 254 12.03 11.44 -10.36
C GLU A 254 12.36 10.77 -11.70
N GLU A 255 11.69 9.65 -11.95
CA GLU A 255 11.83 8.85 -13.17
C GLU A 255 11.37 9.62 -14.43
N GLU A 256 12.30 9.82 -15.38
CA GLU A 256 12.04 10.31 -16.75
C GLU A 256 11.76 9.16 -17.74
N SER A 257 12.14 7.93 -17.39
CA SER A 257 12.10 6.79 -18.31
C SER A 257 10.72 6.14 -18.41
N LYS A 258 10.35 5.68 -19.62
CA LYS A 258 9.20 4.80 -19.89
C LYS A 258 9.31 3.40 -19.26
N ILE A 259 10.41 3.10 -18.56
CA ILE A 259 10.56 1.85 -17.82
C ILE A 259 9.63 1.94 -16.61
N ILE A 260 8.74 0.97 -16.44
CA ILE A 260 7.82 0.96 -15.32
C ILE A 260 8.61 0.50 -14.09
N HIS A 261 8.69 1.33 -13.03
CA HIS A 261 9.25 1.02 -11.71
C HIS A 261 10.77 1.18 -11.49
N SER A 262 11.47 2.11 -12.14
CA SER A 262 12.78 2.55 -11.66
C SER A 262 12.63 3.22 -10.30
N LEU A 263 13.26 2.60 -9.30
CA LEU A 263 13.21 3.03 -7.90
C LEU A 263 14.41 3.89 -7.49
N LYS A 264 15.43 4.02 -8.35
CA LYS A 264 16.58 4.89 -8.11
C LYS A 264 16.15 6.34 -8.11
N ARG A 265 16.15 6.96 -6.93
CA ARG A 265 15.73 8.35 -6.77
C ARG A 265 16.63 9.09 -5.80
N ASN A 266 16.79 10.39 -6.04
CA ASN A 266 17.19 11.28 -4.95
C ASN A 266 16.00 11.38 -3.99
N SER A 267 16.00 10.48 -3.00
CA SER A 267 14.86 10.29 -2.11
C SER A 267 14.63 11.51 -1.21
N LYS A 268 15.71 12.20 -0.82
CA LYS A 268 15.67 13.38 0.05
C LYS A 268 14.93 14.54 -0.60
N GLU A 269 15.28 14.88 -1.83
CA GLU A 269 14.63 15.97 -2.57
C GLU A 269 13.17 15.65 -2.91
N LEU A 270 12.83 14.37 -3.09
CA LEU A 270 11.46 13.95 -3.40
C LEU A 270 10.43 14.33 -2.33
N VAL A 271 10.85 14.48 -1.07
CA VAL A 271 9.97 14.88 0.04
C VAL A 271 9.50 16.33 -0.10
N HIS A 272 10.26 17.18 -0.81
CA HIS A 272 9.99 18.61 -0.92
C HIS A 272 9.32 19.03 -2.24
N LEU A 273 9.22 18.11 -3.22
CA LEU A 273 8.65 18.39 -4.55
C LEU A 273 7.22 18.95 -4.56
N TRP A 274 6.45 18.76 -3.48
CA TRP A 274 5.12 19.35 -3.40
C TRP A 274 5.16 20.88 -3.40
N LYS A 275 6.25 21.49 -2.91
CA LYS A 275 6.46 22.95 -2.90
C LYS A 275 6.55 23.54 -4.31
N GLU A 276 6.97 22.75 -5.29
CA GLU A 276 7.09 23.18 -6.69
C GLU A 276 5.82 22.93 -7.51
N ARG A 277 4.92 22.07 -7.02
CA ARG A 277 3.77 21.54 -7.79
C ARG A 277 2.43 22.08 -7.38
N LEU A 278 2.33 22.47 -6.13
CA LEU A 278 1.13 23.00 -5.53
C LEU A 278 1.25 24.52 -5.50
N THR A 279 0.18 25.21 -5.91
CA THR A 279 0.08 26.65 -5.66
C THR A 279 -0.23 26.91 -4.19
N ASP A 280 -0.03 28.14 -3.73
CA ASP A 280 -0.34 28.52 -2.34
C ASP A 280 -1.82 28.27 -2.00
N ASP A 281 -2.74 28.56 -2.92
CA ASP A 281 -4.18 28.28 -2.76
C ASP A 281 -4.47 26.77 -2.62
N GLU A 282 -3.78 25.93 -3.39
CA GLU A 282 -3.92 24.48 -3.29
C GLU A 282 -3.35 23.96 -1.96
N VAL A 283 -2.20 24.49 -1.52
CA VAL A 283 -1.62 24.17 -0.22
C VAL A 283 -2.61 24.54 0.89
N GLU A 284 -3.15 25.76 0.88
CA GLU A 284 -4.14 26.20 1.88
C GLU A 284 -5.38 25.30 1.86
N ARG A 285 -5.92 24.98 0.67
CA ARG A 285 -7.09 24.11 0.53
C ARG A 285 -6.83 22.71 1.08
N ILE A 286 -5.67 22.12 0.78
CA ILE A 286 -5.29 20.79 1.30
C ILE A 286 -5.17 20.83 2.81
N LEU A 287 -4.45 21.80 3.37
CA LEU A 287 -4.26 21.92 4.81
C LEU A 287 -5.59 22.18 5.51
N LYS A 288 -6.44 23.05 4.98
CA LYS A 288 -7.78 23.27 5.55
C LYS A 288 -8.62 22.00 5.51
N GLY A 289 -8.67 21.30 4.37
CA GLY A 289 -9.50 20.11 4.17
C GLY A 289 -9.04 18.88 4.95
N THR A 290 -7.75 18.79 5.29
CA THR A 290 -7.18 17.65 6.01
C THR A 290 -6.92 17.92 7.50
N LYS A 291 -7.07 19.17 7.98
CA LYS A 291 -6.70 19.63 9.33
C LYS A 291 -7.11 18.71 10.48
N ASN A 292 -8.35 18.22 10.46
CA ASN A 292 -8.93 17.43 11.56
C ASN A 292 -8.18 16.12 11.82
N ILE A 293 -7.71 15.46 10.77
CA ILE A 293 -6.94 14.21 10.87
C ILE A 293 -5.44 14.51 10.75
N GLY A 294 -5.07 15.47 9.91
CA GLY A 294 -3.72 15.96 9.65
C GLY A 294 -2.87 16.24 10.88
N LYS A 295 -3.43 17.01 11.83
CA LYS A 295 -2.74 17.37 13.08
C LYS A 295 -2.34 16.17 13.94
N LEU A 296 -3.01 15.03 13.79
CA LEU A 296 -2.71 13.81 14.54
C LEU A 296 -1.44 13.11 14.03
N PHE A 297 -1.04 13.37 12.78
CA PHE A 297 0.13 12.73 12.15
C PHE A 297 1.29 13.70 11.90
N TYR A 298 0.96 14.96 11.60
CA TYR A 298 1.87 16.04 11.21
C TYR A 298 1.48 17.34 11.92
N PRO A 299 1.64 17.45 13.24
CA PRO A 299 1.25 18.65 13.99
C PRO A 299 1.98 19.90 13.50
N ASP A 300 3.26 19.79 13.13
CA ASP A 300 4.07 20.92 12.66
C ASP A 300 3.63 21.48 11.30
N LEU A 301 2.71 20.80 10.60
CA LEU A 301 2.18 21.22 9.31
C LEU A 301 0.93 22.12 9.41
N TYR A 302 0.28 22.23 10.59
CA TYR A 302 -1.01 22.96 10.75
C TYR A 302 -1.11 23.78 12.03
#